data_AF-A0A392UZ89-F1
#
_entry.id   AF-A0A392UZ89-F1
#
_cell.length_a   1.000
_cell.length_b   1.000
_cell.length_c   1.000
_cell.angle_alpha   90.00
_cell.angle_beta   90.00
_cell.angle_gamma   90.00
#
_symmetry.space_group_name_H-M   'P 1'
#
loop_
_entity.id
_entity.type
_entity.pdbx_description
1 polymer ?
#
loop_
_entity_poly.entity_id
_entity_poly.type
_entity_poly.pdbx_seq_one_letter_code
_entity_poly.pdbx_strand_id
1 'polypeptide(L)' 'GPNNYDYWKSRMSAFLKSIDSRTWKAVLKGWETPFVLDKDGNKTTVKKPEEEWSKDEDELALGNSKALNAIFNG' A
#
# COMPACT_ATOMS: atom_id res chain seq x y z
N GLY A 1 -16.76 1.64 -21.04
CA GLY A 1 -17.27 0.26 -20.94
C GLY A 1 -16.29 -0.59 -20.14
N PRO A 2 -16.74 -1.73 -19.57
CA PRO A 2 -15.94 -2.64 -18.74
C PRO A 2 -14.58 -3.02 -19.37
N ASN A 3 -14.52 -3.10 -20.70
CA ASN A 3 -13.31 -3.39 -21.47
C ASN A 3 -12.12 -2.45 -21.20
N ASN A 4 -12.36 -1.19 -20.83
CA ASN A 4 -11.26 -0.24 -20.61
C ASN A 4 -10.66 -0.37 -19.20
N TYR A 5 -11.49 -0.70 -18.21
CA TYR A 5 -11.02 -0.88 -16.83
C TYR A 5 -10.25 -2.19 -16.67
N ASP A 6 -10.73 -3.29 -17.22
CA ASP A 6 -10.05 -4.59 -17.13
C ASP A 6 -8.72 -4.58 -17.88
N TYR A 7 -8.69 -3.91 -19.04
CA TYR A 7 -7.46 -3.69 -19.79
C TYR A 7 -6.46 -2.82 -19.01
N TRP A 8 -6.91 -1.68 -18.47
CA TRP A 8 -6.08 -0.80 -17.64
C TRP A 8 -5.55 -1.55 -16.41
N LYS A 9 -6.41 -2.28 -15.71
CA LYS A 9 -6.06 -3.04 -14.50
C LYS A 9 -5.02 -4.11 -14.81
N SER A 10 -5.15 -4.81 -15.93
CA SER A 10 -4.18 -5.82 -16.37
C SER A 10 -2.82 -5.19 -16.68
N ARG A 11 -2.80 -4.06 -17.41
CA ARG A 11 -1.56 -3.32 -17.72
C ARG A 11 -0.90 -2.79 -16.45
N MET A 12 -1.67 -2.16 -15.56
CA MET A 12 -1.16 -1.59 -14.32
C MET A 12 -0.67 -2.67 -13.35
N SER A 13 -1.35 -3.82 -13.28
CA SER A 13 -0.89 -4.97 -12.49
C SER A 13 0.47 -5.48 -12.97
N ALA A 14 0.67 -5.63 -14.28
CA ALA A 14 1.93 -6.06 -14.86
C ALA A 14 3.05 -5.04 -14.58
N PHE A 15 2.78 -3.75 -14.81
CA PHE A 15 3.74 -2.67 -14.56
C PHE A 15 4.16 -2.59 -13.08
N LEU A 16 3.22 -2.54 -12.15
CA LEU A 16 3.53 -2.46 -10.72
C LEU A 16 4.28 -3.70 -10.21
N LYS A 17 3.94 -4.90 -10.70
CA LYS A 17 4.68 -6.13 -10.39
C LYS A 17 6.12 -6.12 -10.92
N SER A 18 6.37 -5.44 -12.03
CA SER A 18 7.73 -5.28 -12.58
C SER A 18 8.61 -4.34 -11.73
N ILE A 19 8.00 -3.38 -11.03
CA ILE A 19 8.70 -2.49 -10.08
C ILE A 19 9.04 -3.26 -8.79
N ASP A 20 8.01 -3.83 -8.17
CA ASP A 20 8.12 -4.73 -7.01
C ASP A 20 6.77 -5.44 -6.86
N SER A 21 6.78 -6.78 -6.83
CA SER A 21 5.57 -7.59 -6.62
C SER A 21 4.76 -7.19 -5.38
N ARG A 22 5.40 -6.60 -4.36
CA ARG A 22 4.75 -6.07 -3.14
C ARG A 22 3.97 -4.78 -3.39
N THR A 23 4.35 -3.97 -4.39
CA THR A 23 3.63 -2.75 -4.79
C THR A 23 2.21 -3.06 -5.27
N TRP A 24 2.04 -4.10 -6.11
CA TRP A 24 0.70 -4.53 -6.52
C TRP A 24 -0.12 -5.09 -5.36
N LYS A 25 0.53 -5.78 -4.41
CA LYS A 25 -0.15 -6.26 -3.19
C LYS A 25 -0.67 -5.11 -2.33
N ALA A 26 0.06 -3.99 -2.25
CA ALA A 26 -0.39 -2.78 -1.55
C ALA A 26 -1.66 -2.19 -2.19
N VAL A 27 -1.74 -2.17 -3.53
CA VAL A 27 -2.96 -1.74 -4.24
C VAL A 27 -4.15 -2.65 -3.93
N LEU A 28 -3.94 -3.97 -3.88
CA LEU A 28 -5.02 -4.93 -3.62
C LEU A 28 -5.51 -4.90 -2.18
N LYS A 29 -4.60 -4.83 -1.21
CA LYS A 29 -4.94 -4.85 0.22
C LYS A 29 -5.41 -3.49 0.73
N GLY A 30 -5.01 -2.41 0.04
CA GLY A 30 -5.02 -1.08 0.62
C GLY A 30 -3.90 -0.96 1.65
N TRP A 31 -3.37 0.24 1.79
CA TRP A 31 -2.52 0.59 2.92
C TRP A 31 -3.32 1.44 3.90
N GLU A 32 -3.14 1.16 5.18
CA GLU A 32 -3.69 1.93 6.28
C GLU A 32 -2.53 2.41 7.13
N THR A 33 -2.64 3.64 7.62
CA THR A 33 -1.65 4.20 8.55
C THR A 33 -1.55 3.32 9.81
N PRO A 34 -0.35 3.03 10.31
CA PRO A 34 -0.17 2.38 11.61
C PRO A 34 -0.80 3.19 12.75
N PHE A 35 -1.41 2.49 13.71
CA PHE A 35 -1.96 3.06 14.94
C PHE A 35 -1.25 2.48 16.15
N VAL A 36 -1.20 3.26 17.22
CA VAL A 36 -0.76 2.78 18.53
C VAL A 36 -1.78 1.72 19.00
N LEU A 37 -1.27 0.61 19.51
CA LEU A 37 -2.10 -0.44 20.10
C LEU A 37 -2.23 -0.20 21.60
N ASP A 38 -3.40 -0.48 22.17
CA ASP A 38 -3.56 -0.52 23.62
C ASP A 38 -2.87 -1.76 24.22
N LYS A 39 -2.90 -1.84 25.55
CA LYS A 39 -2.32 -2.97 26.31
C LYS A 39 -2.91 -4.34 25.95
N ASP A 40 -4.12 -4.36 25.38
CA ASP A 40 -4.85 -5.56 24.99
C ASP A 40 -4.68 -5.86 23.48
N GLY A 41 -3.88 -5.05 22.77
CA GLY A 41 -3.57 -5.20 21.35
C GLY A 41 -4.58 -4.57 20.39
N ASN A 42 -5.54 -3.79 20.88
CA ASN A 42 -6.55 -3.14 20.03
C ASN A 42 -6.03 -1.82 19.46
N LYS A 43 -6.45 -1.49 18.23
CA LYS A 43 -6.14 -0.20 17.60
C LYS A 43 -6.75 0.95 18.40
N THR A 44 -5.92 1.92 18.78
CA THR A 44 -6.39 3.21 19.30
C THR A 44 -6.70 4.18 18.17
N THR A 45 -7.16 5.38 18.50
CA THR A 45 -7.34 6.49 17.54
C THR A 45 -6.05 7.26 17.27
N VAL A 46 -4.96 6.94 17.97
CA VAL A 46 -3.68 7.65 17.87
C VAL A 46 -2.84 7.00 16.79
N LYS A 47 -2.46 7.78 15.77
CA LYS A 47 -1.51 7.31 14.75
C LYS A 47 -0.16 7.07 15.38
N LYS A 48 0.50 5.98 15.00
CA LYS A 48 1.85 5.66 15.45
C LYS A 48 2.85 6.59 14.74
N PRO A 49 3.80 7.23 15.45
CA PRO A 49 4.89 8.00 14.83
C PRO A 49 5.70 7.13 13.86
N GLU A 50 6.20 7.70 12.77
CA GLU A 50 6.97 6.97 11.75
C GLU A 50 8.23 6.33 12.33
N GLU A 51 8.86 6.98 13.31
CA GLU A 51 10.06 6.48 13.99
C GLU A 51 9.82 5.20 14.81
N GLU A 52 8.54 4.92 15.14
CA GLU A 52 8.12 3.74 15.89
C GLU A 52 7.54 2.64 14.99
N TRP A 53 7.52 2.85 13.67
CA TRP A 53 7.02 1.85 12.75
C TRP A 53 7.92 0.62 12.79
N SER A 54 7.27 -0.54 12.79
CA SER A 54 7.97 -1.80 12.57
C SER A 54 8.44 -1.89 11.12
N LYS A 55 9.45 -2.72 10.88
CA LYS A 55 9.95 -2.98 9.52
C LYS A 55 8.84 -3.39 8.54
N ASP A 56 7.86 -4.17 9.00
CA ASP A 56 6.73 -4.59 8.16
C ASP A 56 5.80 -3.41 7.82
N GLU A 57 5.55 -2.51 8.78
CA GLU A 57 4.77 -1.28 8.55
C GLU A 57 5.49 -0.34 7.56
N ASP A 58 6.81 -0.18 7.69
CA ASP A 58 7.65 0.58 6.75
C ASP A 58 7.62 -0.02 5.35
N GLU A 59 7.77 -1.34 5.22
CA GLU A 59 7.74 -2.02 3.92
C GLU A 59 6.37 -1.87 3.24
N LEU A 60 5.29 -1.92 4.01
CA LEU A 60 3.93 -1.70 3.49
C LEU A 60 3.72 -0.24 3.07
N ALA A 61 4.18 0.73 3.86
CA ALA A 61 4.11 2.15 3.54
C ALA A 61 4.92 2.48 2.26
N LEU A 62 6.13 1.92 2.13
CA LEU A 62 6.96 2.07 0.94
C LEU A 62 6.27 1.48 -0.31
N GLY A 63 5.67 0.29 -0.18
CA GLY A 63 4.91 -0.34 -1.26
C GLY A 63 3.74 0.53 -1.72
N ASN A 64 3.02 1.16 -0.78
CA ASN A 64 1.95 2.09 -1.08
C ASN A 64 2.45 3.35 -1.80
N SER A 65 3.52 3.98 -1.30
CA SER A 65 4.10 5.17 -1.91
C SER A 65 4.56 4.92 -3.36
N LYS A 66 5.19 3.77 -3.62
CA LYS A 66 5.55 3.34 -4.98
C LYS A 66 4.32 3.16 -5.87
N ALA A 67 3.26 2.55 -5.34
CA ALA A 67 2.02 2.33 -6.08
C ALA A 67 1.35 3.65 -6.46
N LEU A 68 1.20 4.57 -5.50
CA LEU A 68 0.62 5.89 -5.75
C LEU A 68 1.45 6.67 -6.77
N ASN A 69 2.77 6.71 -6.60
CA ASN A 69 3.63 7.39 -7.56
C ASN A 69 3.49 6.83 -8.98
N ALA A 70 3.47 5.51 -9.13
CA ALA A 70 3.30 4.86 -10.43
C ALA A 70 1.89 5.04 -11.04
N ILE A 71 0.85 5.18 -10.22
CA ILE A 71 -0.52 5.40 -10.69
C ILE A 71 -0.76 6.86 -11.12
N PHE A 72 -0.21 7.82 -10.37
CA PHE A 72 -0.47 9.24 -10.60
C PHE A 72 0.57 9.93 -11.50
N ASN A 73 1.82 9.46 -11.48
CA ASN A 73 2.94 10.09 -12.19
C ASN A 73 3.62 9.15 -13.21
N GLY A 74 3.11 7.93 -13.39
CA GLY A 74 3.64 6.93 -14.32
C GLY A 74 3.00 6.96 -15.70
#